data_AF-A0A926KWA5-F1
#
_entry.id   AF-A0A926KWA5-F1
#
_cell.length_a   1.000
_cell.length_b   1.000
_cell.length_c   1.000
_cell.angle_alpha   90.00
_cell.angle_beta   90.00
_cell.angle_gamma   90.00
#
_symmetry.space_group_name_H-M   'P 1'
#
loop_
_entity.id
_entity.type
_entity.pdbx_description
1 polymer ?
#
loop_
_entity_poly.entity_id
_entity_poly.type
_entity_poly.pdbx_seq_one_letter_code
_entity_poly.pdbx_strand_id
1 'polypeptide(L)'
;MDQSNVISHMISDFPPSFITDGNDATFTDQAVDLEKRMTELDITHVFNYYDRSAAKLGHGYESSLSNEYAFKNFDKMLDFIKQRINH
;
A
#
# COMPACT_ATOMS: atom_id res chain seq x y z
N MET A 1 -17.78 -14.91 0.12
CA MET A 1 -17.44 -13.47 0.21
C MET A 1 -16.30 -13.18 -0.77
N ASP A 2 -16.37 -13.71 -2.01
CA ASP A 2 -15.21 -13.77 -2.91
C ASP A 2 -15.08 -12.56 -3.85
N GLN A 3 -15.97 -11.57 -3.73
CA GLN A 3 -16.00 -10.40 -4.61
C GLN A 3 -15.10 -9.24 -4.12
N SER A 4 -14.53 -9.33 -2.91
CA SER A 4 -13.66 -8.28 -2.36
C SER A 4 -12.17 -8.52 -2.63
N ASN A 5 -11.81 -9.67 -3.22
CA ASN A 5 -10.42 -10.01 -3.47
C ASN A 5 -9.99 -9.53 -4.86
N VAL A 6 -9.42 -8.32 -4.92
CA VAL A 6 -8.88 -7.76 -6.17
C VAL A 6 -7.77 -8.64 -6.75
N ILE A 7 -7.08 -9.42 -5.90
CA ILE A 7 -5.92 -10.25 -6.24
C ILE A 7 -6.27 -11.31 -7.28
N SER A 8 -7.46 -11.95 -7.19
CA SER A 8 -7.88 -13.01 -8.11
C SER A 8 -8.24 -12.53 -9.51
N HIS A 9 -8.48 -11.22 -9.67
CA HIS A 9 -8.84 -10.61 -10.95
C HIS A 9 -7.73 -9.70 -11.52
N MET A 10 -6.59 -9.61 -10.82
CA MET A 10 -5.47 -8.79 -11.26
C MET A 10 -4.74 -9.45 -12.44
N ILE A 11 -4.63 -8.68 -13.52
CA ILE A 11 -3.92 -9.01 -14.75
C ILE A 11 -2.75 -8.04 -14.96
N SER A 12 -1.83 -8.34 -15.87
CA SER A 12 -0.61 -7.53 -16.08
C SER A 12 -0.85 -6.07 -16.50
N ASP A 13 -2.05 -5.73 -16.95
CA ASP A 13 -2.45 -4.35 -17.32
C ASP A 13 -3.03 -3.56 -16.13
N PHE A 14 -2.85 -4.04 -14.90
CA PHE A 14 -3.27 -3.32 -13.71
C PHE A 14 -2.47 -2.01 -13.56
N PRO A 15 -3.09 -0.90 -13.15
CA PRO A 15 -2.39 0.37 -13.06
C PRO A 15 -1.28 0.32 -12.01
N PRO A 16 -0.21 1.11 -12.19
CA PRO A 16 0.78 1.28 -11.15
C PRO A 16 0.14 1.73 -9.85
N SER A 17 0.49 1.06 -8.74
CA SER A 17 -0.24 1.20 -7.48
C SER A 17 0.67 1.52 -6.30
N PHE A 18 0.17 2.35 -5.39
CA PHE A 18 0.80 2.59 -4.08
C PHE A 18 -0.03 1.88 -3.02
N ILE A 19 0.60 0.97 -2.28
CA ILE A 19 -0.03 0.15 -1.25
C ILE A 19 0.52 0.59 0.11
N THR A 20 -0.38 0.81 1.07
CA THR A 20 -0.03 0.96 2.48
C THR A 20 -1.12 0.35 3.34
N ASP A 21 -0.73 -0.12 4.52
CA ASP A 21 -1.66 -0.55 5.56
C ASP A 21 -1.02 -0.32 6.93
N GLY A 22 -1.85 -0.29 7.98
CA GLY A 22 -1.39 -0.41 9.36
C GLY A 22 -0.78 -1.79 9.64
N ASN A 23 -0.40 -2.00 10.91
CA ASN A 23 0.16 -3.26 11.41
C ASN A 23 -0.53 -3.75 12.70
N ASP A 24 -1.61 -3.09 13.12
CA ASP A 24 -2.39 -3.47 14.29
C ASP A 24 -3.89 -3.47 13.98
N ALA A 25 -4.54 -4.61 14.18
CA ALA A 25 -5.97 -4.81 13.92
C ALA A 25 -6.42 -4.31 12.53
N THR A 26 -5.68 -4.72 11.50
CA THR A 26 -5.89 -4.29 10.11
C THR A 26 -5.73 -5.47 9.14
N PHE A 27 -5.63 -5.21 7.83
CA PHE A 27 -5.65 -6.19 6.75
C PHE A 27 -4.24 -6.50 6.20
N THR A 28 -3.22 -6.53 7.05
CA THR A 28 -1.82 -6.60 6.65
C THR A 28 -1.52 -7.79 5.74
N ASP A 29 -2.06 -8.97 6.05
CA ASP A 29 -1.86 -10.17 5.23
C ASP A 29 -2.40 -9.98 3.80
N GLN A 30 -3.53 -9.27 3.64
CA GLN A 30 -4.08 -8.98 2.31
C GLN A 30 -3.24 -7.94 1.56
N ALA A 31 -2.66 -6.96 2.26
CA ALA A 31 -1.76 -5.98 1.66
C ALA A 31 -0.45 -6.64 1.18
N VAL A 32 0.08 -7.59 1.93
CA VAL A 32 1.25 -8.41 1.55
C VAL A 32 0.91 -9.32 0.37
N ASP A 33 -0.23 -10.00 0.39
CA ASP A 33 -0.66 -10.85 -0.74
C ASP A 33 -0.86 -10.03 -2.03
N LEU A 34 -1.34 -8.78 -1.92
CA LEU A 34 -1.48 -7.86 -3.05
C LEU A 34 -0.12 -7.45 -3.62
N GLU A 35 0.83 -7.05 -2.77
CA GLU A 35 2.21 -6.74 -3.17
C GLU A 35 2.85 -7.93 -3.91
N LYS A 36 2.76 -9.12 -3.32
CA LYS A 36 3.31 -10.34 -3.91
C LYS A 36 2.73 -10.60 -5.31
N ARG A 37 1.41 -10.45 -5.46
CA ARG A 37 0.75 -10.66 -6.75
C ARG A 37 1.14 -9.60 -7.78
N MET A 38 1.33 -8.34 -7.38
CA MET A 38 1.82 -7.30 -8.28
C MET A 38 3.26 -7.59 -8.73
N THR A 39 4.11 -8.04 -7.82
CA THR A 39 5.48 -8.49 -8.11
C THR A 39 5.49 -9.67 -9.10
N GLU A 40 4.64 -10.68 -8.91
CA GLU A 40 4.52 -11.84 -9.82
C GLU A 40 4.10 -11.45 -11.26
N LEU A 41 3.35 -10.37 -11.40
CA LEU A 41 2.82 -9.88 -12.68
C LEU A 41 3.69 -8.76 -13.30
N ASP A 42 4.83 -8.44 -12.70
CA ASP A 42 5.71 -7.33 -13.09
C ASP A 42 4.98 -5.96 -13.18
N ILE A 43 3.96 -5.78 -12.34
CA ILE A 43 3.21 -4.52 -12.23
C ILE A 43 4.04 -3.56 -11.40
N THR A 44 4.22 -2.32 -11.89
CA THR A 44 4.98 -1.33 -11.13
C THR A 44 4.21 -0.89 -9.87
N HIS A 45 4.79 -1.03 -8.70
CA HIS A 45 4.11 -0.69 -7.45
C HIS A 45 5.09 -0.20 -6.38
N VAL A 46 4.53 0.40 -5.33
CA VAL A 46 5.25 0.72 -4.09
C VAL A 46 4.46 0.11 -2.93
N PHE A 47 5.13 -0.64 -2.08
CA PHE A 47 4.57 -1.12 -0.82
C PHE A 47 5.21 -0.39 0.36
N ASN A 48 4.47 0.56 0.93
CA ASN A 48 4.88 1.30 2.11
C ASN A 48 4.28 0.67 3.37
N TYR A 49 5.07 -0.17 4.01
CA TYR A 49 4.73 -0.83 5.26
C TYR A 49 5.70 -0.46 6.38
N TYR A 50 5.19 -0.30 7.59
CA TYR A 50 5.99 -0.03 8.78
C TYR A 50 5.93 -1.24 9.71
N ASP A 51 7.09 -1.77 10.07
CA ASP A 51 7.16 -2.87 11.02
C ASP A 51 6.58 -2.46 12.39
N ARG A 52 5.92 -3.41 13.06
CA ARG A 52 5.29 -3.16 14.36
C ARG A 52 6.30 -2.74 15.44
N SER A 53 7.58 -3.11 15.29
CA SER A 53 8.66 -2.64 16.17
C SER A 53 9.00 -1.16 15.99
N ALA A 54 8.70 -0.55 14.85
CA ALA A 54 8.88 0.87 14.61
C ALA A 54 7.71 1.69 15.16
N ALA A 55 6.48 1.25 14.90
CA ALA A 55 5.27 1.84 15.45
C ALA A 55 4.08 0.89 15.39
N LYS A 56 3.13 1.09 16.31
CA LYS A 56 1.85 0.40 16.31
C LYS A 56 0.83 1.25 15.55
N LEU A 57 0.48 0.84 14.34
CA LEU A 57 -0.38 1.61 13.42
C LEU A 57 -1.70 0.89 13.19
N GLY A 58 -2.80 1.52 13.57
CA GLY A 58 -4.15 0.98 13.35
C GLY A 58 -4.60 1.06 11.89
N HIS A 59 -5.74 0.45 11.60
CA HIS A 59 -6.41 0.64 10.33
C HIS A 59 -6.72 2.13 10.08
N GLY A 60 -6.42 2.63 8.87
CA GLY A 60 -6.64 4.03 8.51
C GLY A 60 -5.66 5.02 9.17
N TYR A 61 -4.47 4.58 9.62
CA TYR A 61 -3.48 5.43 10.30
C TYR A 61 -3.12 6.67 9.48
N GLU A 62 -3.20 6.58 8.15
CA GLU A 62 -2.93 7.65 7.20
C GLU A 62 -3.89 8.84 7.37
N SER A 63 -5.06 8.67 7.99
CA SER A 63 -6.02 9.77 8.18
C SER A 63 -5.56 10.83 9.20
N SER A 64 -4.53 10.54 10.00
CA SER A 64 -4.07 11.42 11.08
C SER A 64 -2.68 11.99 10.79
N LEU A 65 -2.62 13.19 10.20
CA LEU A 65 -1.33 13.87 9.89
C LEU A 65 -0.51 14.28 11.13
N SER A 66 -1.08 14.23 12.33
CA SER A 66 -0.31 14.37 13.58
C SER A 66 0.56 13.15 13.88
N ASN A 67 0.30 12.02 13.23
CA ASN A 67 1.15 10.83 13.26
C ASN A 67 2.30 11.00 12.25
N GLU A 68 3.55 10.93 12.70
CA GLU A 68 4.71 11.07 11.81
C GLU A 68 4.72 10.03 10.69
N TYR A 69 4.17 8.83 10.92
CA TYR A 69 4.11 7.77 9.94
C TYR A 69 3.07 8.06 8.86
N ALA A 70 1.95 8.69 9.24
CA ALA A 70 0.96 9.16 8.28
C ALA A 70 1.55 10.26 7.39
N PHE A 71 2.25 11.23 7.98
CA PHE A 71 2.92 12.30 7.22
C PHE A 71 3.96 11.73 6.25
N LYS A 72 4.85 10.84 6.71
CA LYS A 72 5.83 10.14 5.86
C LYS A 72 5.16 9.31 4.77
N ASN A 73 4.02 8.68 5.05
CA ASN A 73 3.25 7.95 4.05
C ASN A 73 2.71 8.88 2.96
N PHE A 74 2.18 10.05 3.33
CA PHE A 74 1.74 11.06 2.37
C PHE A 74 2.90 11.56 1.50
N ASP A 75 4.07 11.84 2.07
CA ASP A 75 5.24 12.26 1.29
C ASP A 75 5.61 11.21 0.24
N LYS A 76 5.66 9.92 0.63
CA LYS A 76 5.92 8.82 -0.30
C LYS A 76 4.85 8.68 -1.39
N MET A 77 3.58 8.90 -1.03
CA MET A 77 2.49 8.88 -2.00
C MET A 77 2.61 10.03 -3.01
N LEU A 78 2.98 11.24 -2.55
CA LEU A 78 3.24 12.37 -3.44
C LEU A 78 4.42 12.10 -4.38
N ASP A 79 5.50 11.49 -3.87
CA ASP A 79 6.64 11.12 -4.70
C ASP A 79 6.28 10.06 -5.74
N PHE A 80 5.47 9.06 -5.37
CA PHE A 80 4.94 8.07 -6.30
C PHE A 80 4.14 8.73 -7.43
N ILE A 81 3.25 9.68 -7.12
CA ILE A 81 2.46 10.42 -8.12
C ILE A 81 3.37 11.26 -9.03
N LYS A 82 4.33 12.00 -8.48
CA LYS A 82 5.27 12.83 -9.26
C LYS A 82 6.11 12.00 -10.23
N GLN A 83 6.52 10.80 -9.82
CA GLN A 83 7.20 9.83 -10.68
C GLN A 83 6.31 9.28 -11.80
N ARG A 84 5.02 9.62 -11.86
CA ARG A 84 4.11 9.19 -12.94
C ARG A 84 3.62 10.35 -13.80
N ILE A 85 3.55 11.56 -13.25
CA ILE A 85 3.17 12.76 -14.00
C ILE A 85 4.29 13.21 -14.97
N ASN A 86 5.55 12.93 -14.63
CA ASN A 86 6.71 13.38 -15.43
C ASN A 86 7.17 12.37 -16.52
N HIS A 87 6.29 11.43 -16.91
CA HIS A 87 6.50 10.50 -18.03
C HIS A 87 5.55 10.83 -19.18
#